data_AF-A0A965ZNQ2-F1
#
_entry.id   AF-A0A965ZNQ2-F1
#
_cell.length_a   1.000
_cell.length_b   1.000
_cell.length_c   1.000
_cell.angle_alpha   90.00
_cell.angle_beta   90.00
_cell.angle_gamma   90.00
#
_symmetry.space_group_name_H-M   'P 1'
#
loop_
_entity.id
_entity.type
_entity.pdbx_description
1 polymer ?
#
loop_
_entity_poly.entity_id
_entity_poly.type
_entity_poly.pdbx_seq_one_letter_code
_entity_poly.pdbx_strand_id
1 'polypeptide(L)'
;MNKPVYNGATHLSIVWAVTLAILTLLEWRNLDRDPLGREILSPFIQREITVSKARADGPVDSLDSSAKEGEPEGLQYEVEFHFNGPLFLLCFFGPVVVFHGVGQLLGRLRGR
;
A
#
# COMPACT_ATOMS: atom_id res chain seq x y z
N MET A 1 -37.87 16.08 21.85
CA MET A 1 -36.67 15.23 21.82
C MET A 1 -36.32 15.02 20.35
N ASN A 2 -35.35 15.77 19.82
CA ASN A 2 -34.97 15.68 18.41
C ASN A 2 -34.31 14.33 18.17
N LYS A 3 -34.91 13.47 17.35
CA LYS A 3 -34.30 12.21 16.95
C LYS A 3 -32.98 12.53 16.22
N PRO A 4 -31.86 11.87 16.55
CA PRO A 4 -30.63 12.06 15.80
C PRO A 4 -30.90 11.65 14.35
N VAL A 5 -30.81 12.62 13.43
CA VAL A 5 -30.92 12.35 12.00
C VAL A 5 -29.63 11.65 11.61
N TYR A 6 -29.70 10.34 11.39
CA TYR A 6 -28.55 9.54 10.96
C TYR A 6 -28.03 10.05 9.61
N ASN A 7 -26.80 10.57 9.59
CA ASN A 7 -26.14 10.99 8.37
C ASN A 7 -25.30 9.83 7.80
N GLY A 8 -25.92 9.03 6.93
CA GLY A 8 -25.27 7.87 6.31
C GLY A 8 -24.01 8.24 5.52
N ALA A 9 -23.94 9.43 4.92
CA ALA A 9 -22.75 9.86 4.17
C ALA A 9 -21.55 10.07 5.10
N THR A 10 -21.75 10.66 6.28
CA THR A 10 -20.70 10.82 7.29
C THR A 10 -20.24 9.47 7.84
N HIS A 11 -21.18 8.57 8.14
CA HIS A 11 -20.84 7.23 8.62
C HIS A 11 -20.00 6.46 7.59
N LEU A 12 -20.44 6.42 6.33
CA LEU A 12 -19.70 5.75 5.24
C LEU A 12 -18.32 6.36 5.01
N SER A 13 -18.21 7.69 5.13
CA SER A 13 -16.93 8.39 4.96
C SER A 13 -15.94 8.06 6.09
N ILE A 14 -16.42 7.97 7.33
CA ILE A 14 -15.59 7.56 8.47
C ILE A 14 -15.15 6.11 8.31
N VAL A 15 -16.09 5.20 7.99
CA VAL A 15 -15.77 3.79 7.76
C VAL A 15 -14.72 3.66 6.66
N TRP A 16 -14.91 4.37 5.54
CA TRP A 16 -13.94 4.38 4.44
C TRP A 16 -12.56 4.87 4.87
N ALA A 17 -12.48 6.01 5.58
CA ALA A 17 -11.23 6.56 6.07
C ALA A 17 -10.48 5.58 6.99
N VAL A 18 -11.20 4.95 7.91
CA VAL A 18 -10.63 3.95 8.83
C VAL A 18 -10.18 2.70 8.06
N THR A 19 -10.99 2.19 7.14
CA THR A 19 -10.63 1.04 6.31
C THR A 19 -9.37 1.32 5.51
N LEU A 20 -9.28 2.47 4.82
CA LEU A 20 -8.12 2.80 4.01
C LEU A 20 -6.85 2.95 4.85
N ALA A 21 -6.95 3.55 6.03
CA ALA A 21 -5.83 3.67 6.96
C ALA A 21 -5.34 2.30 7.44
N ILE A 22 -6.25 1.40 7.85
CA ILE A 22 -5.90 0.05 8.29
C ILE A 22 -5.26 -0.75 7.15
N LEU A 23 -5.82 -0.69 5.94
CA LEU A 23 -5.24 -1.37 4.78
C LEU A 23 -3.82 -0.87 4.50
N THR A 24 -3.61 0.44 4.50
CA THR A 24 -2.30 1.04 4.27
C THR A 24 -1.28 0.61 5.33
N LEU A 25 -1.67 0.59 6.61
CA LEU A 25 -0.78 0.15 7.71
C LEU A 25 -0.45 -1.34 7.63
N LEU A 26 -1.43 -2.18 7.33
CA LEU A 26 -1.22 -3.63 7.19
C LEU A 26 -0.32 -3.94 6.00
N GLU A 27 -0.54 -3.25 4.89
CA GLU A 27 0.28 -3.38 3.69
C GLU A 27 1.72 -2.95 3.96
N TRP A 28 1.92 -1.80 4.60
CA TRP A 28 3.25 -1.34 4.99
C TRP A 28 3.96 -2.35 5.90
N ARG A 29 3.27 -2.88 6.92
CA ARG A 29 3.83 -3.89 7.82
C ARG A 29 4.16 -5.21 7.09
N ASN A 30 3.36 -5.59 6.10
CA ASN A 30 3.62 -6.79 5.33
C ASN A 30 4.84 -6.62 4.42
N LEU A 31 5.00 -5.45 3.80
CA LEU A 31 6.16 -5.11 2.98
C LEU A 31 7.44 -5.03 3.81
N ASP A 32 7.37 -4.50 5.03
CA ASP A 32 8.51 -4.47 5.95
C ASP A 32 8.99 -5.89 6.33
N ARG A 33 8.06 -6.84 6.44
CA ARG A 33 8.37 -8.24 6.78
C ARG A 33 8.87 -9.05 5.59
N ASP A 34 8.33 -8.82 4.41
CA ASP A 34 8.65 -9.56 3.19
C ASP A 34 8.56 -8.62 1.96
N PRO A 35 9.64 -7.85 1.70
CA PRO A 35 9.62 -6.77 0.70
C PRO A 35 9.56 -7.27 -0.74
N LEU A 36 9.95 -8.53 -1.00
CA LEU A 36 10.01 -9.11 -2.35
C LEU A 36 8.82 -10.04 -2.65
N GLY A 37 8.35 -10.82 -1.66
CA GLY A 37 7.33 -11.85 -1.84
C GLY A 37 5.89 -11.35 -1.75
N ARG A 38 5.66 -10.13 -1.24
CA ARG A 38 4.30 -9.58 -1.06
C ARG A 38 3.86 -8.73 -2.23
N GLU A 39 2.60 -8.88 -2.59
CA GLU A 39 1.91 -8.03 -3.56
C GLU A 39 1.48 -6.72 -2.91
N ILE A 40 1.58 -5.64 -3.68
CA ILE A 40 1.10 -4.31 -3.32
C ILE A 40 -0.28 -4.15 -3.94
N LEU A 41 -1.28 -3.92 -3.10
CA LEU A 41 -2.68 -3.76 -3.50
C LEU A 41 -3.08 -2.28 -3.56
N SER A 42 -2.41 -1.45 -2.76
CA SER A 42 -2.63 -0.01 -2.77
C SER A 42 -2.09 0.63 -4.04
N PRO A 43 -2.88 1.47 -4.73
CA PRO A 43 -2.43 2.09 -5.98
C PRO A 43 -1.39 3.19 -5.75
N PHE A 44 -1.20 3.62 -4.50
CA PHE A 44 -0.34 4.74 -4.10
C PHE A 44 0.97 4.30 -3.45
N ILE A 45 1.22 2.99 -3.30
CA ILE A 45 2.54 2.46 -2.96
C ILE A 45 3.11 1.82 -4.23
N GLN A 46 4.39 2.07 -4.50
CA GLN A 46 5.11 1.46 -5.62
C GLN A 46 6.40 0.85 -5.09
N ARG A 47 6.77 -0.31 -5.64
CA ARG A 47 8.01 -1.01 -5.33
C ARG A 47 8.92 -0.99 -6.53
N GLU A 48 10.14 -0.52 -6.32
CA GLU A 48 11.24 -0.63 -7.26
C GLU A 48 12.25 -1.66 -6.72
N ILE A 49 12.65 -2.60 -7.57
CA ILE A 49 13.60 -3.66 -7.22
C ILE A 49 14.82 -3.49 -8.10
N THR A 50 15.93 -3.08 -7.47
CA THR A 50 17.22 -2.98 -8.14
C THR A 50 18.03 -4.22 -7.80
N VAL A 51 18.35 -4.98 -8.84
CA VAL A 51 19.13 -6.22 -8.72
C VAL A 51 20.59 -5.90 -9.07
N SER A 52 21.47 -5.91 -8.07
CA SER A 52 22.89 -5.73 -8.28
C SER A 52 23.63 -7.07 -8.16
N LYS A 53 24.49 -7.36 -9.14
CA LYS A 53 25.40 -8.49 -9.07
C LYS A 53 26.65 -8.03 -8.34
N ALA A 54 26.96 -8.60 -7.18
CA ALA A 54 28.22 -8.37 -6.49
C ALA A 54 29.36 -8.70 -7.47
N ARG A 55 30.12 -7.67 -7.83
CA ARG A 55 31.29 -7.79 -8.70
C ARG A 55 32.33 -8.61 -7.95
N ALA A 56 32.65 -9.79 -8.47
CA ALA A 56 33.73 -10.64 -7.96
C ALA A 56 35.09 -9.99 -8.30
N ASP A 57 35.50 -9.01 -7.51
CA ASP A 57 36.86 -8.46 -7.55
C ASP A 57 37.58 -8.82 -6.24
N GLY A 58 38.23 -9.98 -6.23
CA GLY A 58 39.12 -10.43 -5.16
C GLY A 58 39.82 -11.74 -5.56
N PRO A 59 41.16 -11.86 -5.45
CA PRO A 59 41.87 -13.05 -5.86
C PRO A 59 41.48 -14.24 -4.97
N VAL A 60 41.11 -15.34 -5.61
CA VAL A 60 40.71 -16.61 -4.99
C VAL A 60 41.93 -17.22 -4.31
N ASP A 61 41.96 -17.21 -2.97
CA ASP A 61 42.77 -18.14 -2.20
C ASP A 61 41.85 -19.24 -1.67
N SER A 62 41.99 -20.40 -2.27
CA SER A 62 41.14 -21.58 -2.10
C SER A 62 41.43 -22.29 -0.78
N LEU A 63 40.41 -22.50 0.06
CA LEU A 63 40.35 -23.65 0.98
C LEU A 63 38.90 -23.92 1.44
N ASP A 64 38.38 -24.97 0.83
CA ASP A 64 37.64 -26.08 1.46
C ASP A 64 36.15 -25.95 1.85
N SER A 65 35.39 -26.90 1.28
CA SER A 65 34.25 -27.62 1.86
C SER A 65 32.97 -26.86 2.23
N SER A 66 31.96 -26.93 1.36
CA SER A 66 30.80 -27.82 1.55
C SER A 66 29.66 -27.42 0.60
N ALA A 67 29.21 -28.38 -0.20
CA ALA A 67 28.08 -28.21 -1.11
C ALA A 67 26.81 -27.80 -0.35
N LYS A 68 26.35 -26.57 -0.58
CA LYS A 68 24.94 -26.19 -0.43
C LYS A 68 24.40 -25.82 -1.81
N GLU A 69 23.67 -26.76 -2.39
CA GLU A 69 22.79 -26.49 -3.53
C GLU A 69 21.80 -25.38 -3.18
N GLY A 70 21.74 -24.34 -4.03
CA GLY A 70 20.46 -23.67 -4.29
C GLY A 70 20.32 -22.17 -4.03
N GLU A 71 21.38 -21.40 -3.76
CA GLU A 71 21.30 -19.93 -3.75
C GLU A 71 22.27 -19.35 -4.78
N PRO A 72 21.84 -18.47 -5.71
CA PRO A 72 22.75 -17.83 -6.63
C PRO A 72 23.59 -16.82 -5.83
N GLU A 73 24.81 -17.25 -5.46
CA GLU A 73 25.82 -16.42 -4.80
C GLU A 73 25.97 -15.07 -5.52
N GLY A 74 25.64 -14.00 -4.80
CA GLY A 74 26.02 -12.64 -5.18
C GLY A 74 24.95 -11.74 -5.78
N LEU A 75 23.65 -12.09 -5.74
CA LEU A 75 22.59 -11.12 -6.05
C LEU A 75 22.21 -10.33 -4.80
N GLN A 76 22.61 -9.05 -4.75
CA GLN A 76 22.12 -8.11 -3.76
C GLN A 76 20.87 -7.42 -4.31
N TYR A 77 19.74 -7.60 -3.62
CA TYR A 77 18.48 -6.94 -3.94
C TYR A 77 18.37 -5.67 -3.10
N GLU A 78 18.35 -4.52 -3.75
CA GLU A 78 17.95 -3.27 -3.14
C GLU A 78 16.48 -3.03 -3.46
N VAL A 79 15.67 -2.87 -2.41
CA VAL A 79 14.23 -2.65 -2.55
C VAL A 79 13.90 -1.25 -2.05
N GLU A 80 13.37 -0.42 -2.94
CA GLU A 80 12.90 0.91 -2.62
C GLU A 80 11.37 0.99 -2.73
N PHE A 81 10.75 1.68 -1.78
CA PHE A 81 9.31 1.90 -1.76
C PHE A 81 9.00 3.38 -1.93
N HIS A 82 8.20 3.71 -2.95
CA HIS A 82 7.74 5.06 -3.21
C HIS A 82 6.28 5.20 -2.80
N PHE A 83 6.00 6.23 -2.01
CA PHE A 83 4.64 6.59 -1.60
C PHE A 83 4.13 7.81 -2.37
N ASN A 84 3.08 7.62 -3.15
CA ASN A 84 2.40 8.68 -3.89
C ASN A 84 1.32 9.34 -3.03
N GLY A 85 1.73 10.34 -2.24
CA GLY A 85 0.83 11.10 -1.36
C GLY A 85 -0.37 11.75 -2.07
N PRO A 86 -0.20 12.42 -3.22
CA PRO A 86 -1.34 12.95 -3.97
C PRO A 86 -2.36 11.88 -4.37
N LEU A 87 -1.90 10.71 -4.83
CA LEU A 87 -2.79 9.61 -5.19
C LEU A 87 -3.47 9.00 -3.97
N PHE A 88 -2.77 8.90 -2.84
CA PHE A 88 -3.38 8.53 -1.57
C PHE A 88 -4.53 9.47 -1.19
N LEU A 89 -4.33 10.79 -1.31
CA LEU A 89 -5.37 11.78 -1.02
C LEU A 89 -6.58 11.64 -1.96
N LEU A 90 -6.35 11.34 -3.24
CA LEU A 90 -7.43 11.07 -4.19
C LEU A 90 -8.23 9.81 -3.80
N CYS A 91 -7.55 8.73 -3.42
CA CYS A 91 -8.20 7.52 -2.94
C CYS A 91 -8.92 7.72 -1.60
N PHE A 92 -8.39 8.58 -0.72
CA PHE A 92 -8.99 8.91 0.56
C PHE A 92 -10.24 9.78 0.40
N PHE A 93 -10.10 10.93 -0.26
CA PHE A 93 -11.17 11.93 -0.36
C PHE A 93 -12.16 11.66 -1.49
N GLY A 94 -11.77 10.97 -2.56
CA GLY A 94 -12.64 10.71 -3.71
C GLY A 94 -13.97 10.07 -3.30
N PRO A 95 -13.97 8.91 -2.62
CA PRO A 95 -15.20 8.29 -2.13
C PRO A 95 -15.97 9.14 -1.13
N VAL A 96 -15.28 9.89 -0.25
CA VAL A 96 -15.92 10.82 0.71
C VAL A 96 -16.74 11.89 -0.02
N VAL A 97 -16.16 12.50 -1.06
CA VAL A 97 -16.83 13.49 -1.90
C VAL A 97 -17.99 12.86 -2.64
N VAL A 98 -17.85 11.64 -3.17
CA VAL A 98 -18.93 10.91 -3.84
C VAL A 98 -20.10 10.64 -2.89
N PHE A 99 -19.84 10.11 -1.69
CA PHE A 99 -20.89 9.80 -0.72
C PHE A 99 -21.68 11.05 -0.31
N HIS A 100 -20.98 12.15 -0.04
CA HIS A 100 -21.63 13.41 0.32
C HIS A 100 -22.35 14.05 -0.87
N GLY A 101 -21.74 14.06 -2.05
CA GLY A 101 -22.33 14.61 -3.27
C GLY A 101 -23.60 13.86 -3.68
N VAL A 102 -23.55 12.53 -3.72
CA VAL A 102 -24.72 11.68 -4.01
C VAL A 102 -25.79 11.83 -2.93
N GLY A 103 -25.41 11.85 -1.66
CA GLY A 103 -26.34 12.08 -0.55
C GLY A 103 -27.10 13.41 -0.69
N GLN A 104 -26.40 14.49 -1.03
CA GLN A 104 -27.01 15.80 -1.27
C GLN A 104 -27.89 15.81 -2.52
N LEU A 105 -27.45 15.17 -3.61
CA LEU A 105 -28.22 15.09 -4.86
C LEU A 105 -29.53 14.32 -4.65
N LEU A 106 -29.47 13.15 -4.01
CA LEU A 106 -30.65 12.34 -3.69
C LEU A 106 -31.60 13.09 -2.76
N GLY A 107 -31.08 13.80 -1.74
CA GLY A 107 -31.90 14.64 -0.86
C GLY A 107 -32.67 15.71 -1.63
N ARG A 108 -32.06 16.34 -2.63
CA ARG A 108 -32.73 17.32 -3.49
C ARG A 108 -33.76 16.69 -4.44
N LEU A 109 -33.48 15.50 -4.97
CA LEU A 109 -34.40 14.78 -5.87
C LEU A 109 -35.62 14.23 -5.13
N ARG A 110 -35.48 13.81 -3.87
CA ARG A 110 -36.58 13.30 -3.03
C ARG A 110 -37.42 14.39 -2.34
N GLY A 111 -36.88 15.60 -2.25
CA GLY A 111 -37.55 16.78 -1.69
C GLY A 111 -38.37 17.58 -2.71
N ARG A 112 -38.47 17.10 -3.96
CA ARG A 112 -39.44 17.52 -4.98
C ARG A 112 -40.51 16.45 -5.12
#